data_AF-A0A2V9KKQ7-F1
#
_entry.id   AF-A0A2V9KKQ7-F1
#
_cell.length_a   1.000
_cell.length_b   1.000
_cell.length_c   1.000
_cell.angle_alpha   90.00
_cell.angle_beta   90.00
_cell.angle_gamma   90.00
#
_symmetry.space_group_name_H-M   'P 1'
#
loop_
_entity.id
_entity.type
_entity.pdbx_description
1 polymer ?
#
loop_
_entity_poly.entity_id
_entity_poly.type
_entity_poly.pdbx_seq_one_letter_code
_entity_poly.pdbx_strand_id
1 'polypeptide(L)'
;MQKICDRLGPAAVKSFFWRWVRRLPSPFTQADLRAGYVYELAFRQFEVSDTCMFDRPQAGRMWFEGVIRDHLDVGRPDQIALVFHRRLTRCTPGTFRTRVLTRGVDPTLCCYYKSSRMKQYFKEGRALRTETVISDTHDFGIGRRVCALNWYALRAVGESANRCLCDAEAADAQPAPDVATFCRVTQPSTTDDGLYAAGLRFGEARVMTVLAALVGFCHLVRGFRNRQIVERVRALGAAPYTTRQATYDLRRLKRKGLIVKLAHTHRYQLTSLGRRVAVLFTKTYGRVLAPGLSALDLRLPEDVTSRSPLNTAWRTFERVLDDYIQAQLIAA
;
A
#
# COMPACT_ATOMS: atom_id res chain seq x y z
N MET A 1 -12.54 -25.35 -10.60
CA MET A 1 -12.13 -24.24 -11.48
C MET A 1 -10.61 -24.02 -11.46
N GLN A 2 -9.96 -23.77 -10.31
CA GLN A 2 -8.52 -23.49 -10.23
C GLN A 2 -7.63 -24.53 -10.93
N LYS A 3 -7.86 -25.84 -10.70
CA LYS A 3 -7.15 -26.95 -11.37
C LYS A 3 -7.18 -26.90 -12.90
N ILE A 4 -8.19 -26.25 -13.51
CA ILE A 4 -8.29 -26.08 -14.97
C ILE A 4 -7.45 -24.89 -15.40
N CYS A 5 -7.53 -23.76 -14.69
CA CYS A 5 -6.68 -22.59 -14.93
C CYS A 5 -5.19 -22.94 -14.81
N ASP A 6 -4.82 -23.80 -13.86
CA ASP A 6 -3.43 -24.22 -13.65
C ASP A 6 -2.85 -25.06 -14.80
N ARG A 7 -3.71 -25.62 -15.66
CA ARG A 7 -3.28 -26.34 -16.88
C ARG A 7 -2.91 -25.38 -18.02
N LEU A 8 -3.28 -24.10 -17.94
CA LEU A 8 -2.88 -23.11 -18.94
C LEU A 8 -1.37 -22.86 -18.83
N GLY A 9 -0.73 -22.90 -20.00
CA GLY A 9 0.72 -22.78 -20.11
C GLY A 9 1.15 -22.20 -21.46
N PRO A 10 2.47 -22.07 -21.68
CA PRO A 10 2.99 -21.53 -22.93
C PRO A 10 2.60 -22.37 -24.15
N ALA A 11 2.42 -23.69 -23.99
CA ALA A 11 1.94 -24.58 -25.05
C ALA A 11 0.52 -24.22 -25.48
N ALA A 12 -0.39 -23.94 -24.55
CA ALA A 12 -1.76 -23.55 -24.87
C ALA A 12 -1.80 -22.24 -25.69
N VAL A 13 -0.95 -21.26 -25.34
CA VAL A 13 -0.81 -20.01 -26.12
C VAL A 13 -0.25 -20.27 -27.52
N LYS A 14 0.79 -21.10 -27.62
CA LYS A 14 1.37 -21.49 -28.92
C LYS A 14 0.35 -22.23 -29.79
N SER A 15 -0.36 -23.20 -29.24
CA SER A 15 -1.43 -23.94 -29.95
C SER A 15 -2.55 -23.02 -30.41
N PHE A 16 -2.97 -22.06 -29.57
CA PHE A 16 -3.95 -21.05 -29.94
C PHE A 16 -3.45 -20.19 -31.11
N PHE A 17 -2.23 -19.68 -31.03
CA PHE A 17 -1.63 -18.89 -32.10
C PHE A 17 -1.52 -19.69 -33.41
N TRP A 18 -0.93 -20.88 -33.38
CA TRP A 18 -0.74 -21.71 -34.57
C TRP A 18 -2.06 -22.15 -35.22
N ARG A 19 -3.12 -22.34 -34.43
CA ARG A 19 -4.46 -22.59 -34.95
C ARG A 19 -4.99 -21.44 -35.80
N TRP A 20 -4.77 -20.20 -35.36
CA TRP A 20 -5.28 -19.01 -36.04
C TRP A 20 -4.38 -18.49 -37.14
N VAL A 21 -3.05 -18.58 -36.99
CA VAL A 21 -2.11 -18.06 -37.99
C VAL A 21 -2.28 -18.77 -39.34
N ARG A 22 -2.72 -20.04 -39.35
CA ARG A 22 -3.04 -20.78 -40.58
C ARG A 22 -4.22 -20.20 -41.36
N ARG A 23 -5.06 -19.38 -40.72
CA ARG A 23 -6.24 -18.75 -41.31
C ARG A 23 -6.05 -17.26 -41.61
N LEU A 24 -4.98 -16.66 -41.07
CA LEU A 24 -4.68 -15.24 -41.25
C LEU A 24 -3.66 -15.05 -42.38
N PRO A 25 -3.67 -13.90 -43.07
CA PRO A 25 -2.62 -13.58 -44.04
C PRO A 25 -1.25 -13.63 -43.37
N SER A 26 -0.33 -14.37 -43.99
CA SER A 26 1.06 -14.52 -43.52
C SER A 26 2.00 -13.72 -44.41
N PRO A 27 2.89 -12.87 -43.86
CA PRO A 27 4.01 -12.30 -44.60
C PRO A 27 5.03 -13.34 -45.09
N PHE A 28 5.06 -14.53 -44.49
CA PHE A 28 5.95 -15.62 -44.92
C PHE A 28 5.30 -16.47 -46.00
N THR A 29 6.06 -16.74 -47.07
CA THR A 29 5.71 -17.70 -48.11
C THR A 29 5.97 -19.14 -47.64
N GLN A 30 5.49 -20.12 -48.41
CA GLN A 30 5.82 -21.52 -48.15
C GLN A 30 7.32 -21.83 -48.31
N ALA A 31 8.05 -21.06 -49.13
CA ALA A 31 9.49 -21.22 -49.26
C ALA A 31 10.21 -20.74 -47.98
N ASP A 32 9.80 -19.60 -47.43
CA ASP A 32 10.36 -19.04 -46.19
C ASP A 32 10.18 -19.99 -45.00
N LEU A 33 8.97 -20.56 -44.85
CA LEU A 33 8.67 -21.53 -43.80
C LEU A 33 9.53 -22.80 -43.94
N ARG A 34 9.76 -23.28 -45.17
CA ARG A 34 10.65 -24.43 -45.44
C ARG A 34 12.12 -24.12 -45.15
N ALA A 35 12.54 -22.87 -45.35
CA ALA A 35 13.86 -22.39 -44.99
C ALA A 35 14.01 -22.10 -43.47
N GLY A 36 12.95 -22.27 -42.68
CA GLY A 36 12.96 -22.14 -41.22
C GLY A 36 12.58 -20.76 -40.69
N TYR A 37 12.17 -19.82 -41.55
CA TYR A 37 11.65 -18.53 -41.10
C TYR A 37 10.26 -18.71 -40.48
N VAL A 38 10.18 -18.58 -39.16
CA VAL A 38 8.98 -18.91 -38.37
C VAL A 38 8.75 -17.86 -37.28
N TYR A 39 7.50 -17.73 -36.84
CA TYR A 39 7.15 -16.84 -35.73
C TYR A 39 7.76 -17.30 -34.41
N GLU A 40 8.37 -16.34 -33.71
CA GLU A 40 8.65 -16.45 -32.29
C GLU A 40 7.70 -15.54 -31.51
N LEU A 41 7.05 -16.09 -30.49
CA LEU A 41 6.08 -15.35 -29.69
C LEU A 41 6.77 -14.66 -28.51
N ALA A 42 6.33 -13.44 -28.21
CA ALA A 42 6.79 -12.66 -27.07
C ALA A 42 5.60 -12.11 -26.27
N PHE A 43 5.72 -12.09 -24.94
CA PHE A 43 4.75 -11.43 -24.07
C PHE A 43 4.86 -9.92 -24.25
N ARG A 44 3.78 -9.31 -24.75
CA ARG A 44 3.58 -7.85 -24.68
C ARG A 44 3.00 -7.43 -23.33
N GLN A 45 2.17 -8.28 -22.75
CA GLN A 45 1.54 -8.09 -21.45
C GLN A 45 1.24 -9.46 -20.85
N PHE A 46 1.44 -9.62 -19.55
CA PHE A 46 1.13 -10.84 -18.81
C PHE A 46 0.31 -10.48 -17.57
N GLU A 47 -0.88 -11.04 -17.44
CA GLU A 47 -1.79 -10.74 -16.33
C GLU A 47 -2.00 -11.95 -15.45
N VAL A 48 -1.88 -11.74 -14.14
CA VAL A 48 -2.19 -12.75 -13.12
C VAL A 48 -3.28 -12.21 -12.23
N SER A 49 -4.41 -12.92 -12.17
CA SER A 49 -5.54 -12.54 -11.34
C SER A 49 -5.82 -13.60 -10.29
N ASP A 50 -6.03 -13.14 -9.07
CA ASP A 50 -6.57 -13.93 -7.97
C ASP A 50 -7.97 -13.40 -7.64
N THR A 51 -8.92 -14.29 -7.35
CA THR A 51 -10.32 -13.91 -7.08
C THR A 51 -10.84 -14.70 -5.89
N CYS A 52 -10.95 -14.02 -4.75
CA CYS A 52 -11.43 -14.58 -3.51
C CYS A 52 -12.93 -14.33 -3.39
N MET A 53 -13.72 -15.41 -3.37
CA MET A 53 -15.16 -15.35 -3.12
C MET A 53 -15.42 -15.29 -1.61
N PHE A 54 -16.34 -14.43 -1.18
CA PHE A 54 -16.73 -14.34 0.23
C PHE A 54 -18.03 -15.09 0.49
N ASP A 55 -18.06 -15.88 1.57
CA ASP A 55 -19.30 -16.52 2.05
C ASP A 55 -20.34 -15.47 2.48
N ARG A 56 -19.87 -14.32 2.97
CA ARG A 56 -20.68 -13.14 3.30
C ARG A 56 -20.20 -11.92 2.51
N PRO A 57 -20.69 -11.72 1.27
CA PRO A 57 -20.24 -10.63 0.40
C PRO A 57 -20.30 -9.23 1.00
N GLN A 58 -21.31 -8.94 1.81
CA GLN A 58 -21.46 -7.64 2.46
C GLN A 58 -20.32 -7.38 3.44
N ALA A 59 -19.90 -8.40 4.20
CA ALA A 59 -18.77 -8.29 5.12
C ALA A 59 -17.46 -8.09 4.35
N GLY A 60 -17.26 -8.82 3.25
CA GLY A 60 -16.11 -8.63 2.36
C GLY A 60 -16.04 -7.22 1.77
N ARG A 61 -17.18 -6.69 1.31
CA ARG A 61 -17.29 -5.31 0.83
C ARG A 61 -16.94 -4.30 1.91
N MET A 62 -17.54 -4.42 3.10
CA MET A 62 -17.28 -3.52 4.22
C MET A 62 -15.81 -3.55 4.65
N TRP A 63 -15.21 -4.74 4.68
CA TRP A 63 -13.79 -4.89 4.98
C TRP A 63 -12.93 -4.16 3.94
N PHE A 64 -13.18 -4.38 2.64
CA PHE A 64 -12.40 -3.76 1.56
C PHE A 64 -12.57 -2.22 1.53
N GLU A 65 -13.79 -1.72 1.75
CA GLU A 65 -14.04 -0.28 1.92
C GLU A 65 -13.29 0.30 3.13
N GLY A 66 -13.16 -0.48 4.22
CA GLY A 66 -12.33 -0.16 5.38
C GLY A 66 -10.84 -0.09 5.05
N VAL A 67 -10.31 -1.09 4.33
CA VAL A 67 -8.92 -1.12 3.85
C VAL A 67 -8.59 0.10 3.00
N ILE A 68 -9.48 0.48 2.07
CA ILE A 68 -9.27 1.65 1.22
C ILE A 68 -9.23 2.93 2.05
N ARG A 69 -10.16 3.09 3.01
CA ARG A 69 -10.15 4.24 3.93
C ARG A 69 -8.85 4.31 4.72
N ASP A 70 -8.39 3.17 5.22
CA ASP A 70 -7.14 3.01 5.96
C ASP A 70 -5.91 3.45 5.17
N HIS A 71 -5.87 3.16 3.87
CA HIS A 71 -4.73 3.50 3.03
C HIS A 71 -4.76 4.92 2.47
N LEU A 72 -5.95 5.52 2.32
CA LEU A 72 -6.07 6.93 1.93
C LEU A 72 -5.46 7.87 2.97
N ASP A 73 -5.52 7.50 4.24
CA ASP A 73 -5.10 8.37 5.35
C ASP A 73 -3.62 8.24 5.73
N VAL A 74 -2.92 7.19 5.28
CA VAL A 74 -1.49 6.97 5.58
C VAL A 74 -0.57 7.83 4.68
N GLY A 75 -1.08 8.48 3.61
CA GLY A 75 -0.25 9.39 2.82
C GLY A 75 -0.75 9.90 1.45
N ARG A 76 -1.93 9.48 0.94
CA ARG A 76 -2.59 9.92 -0.32
C ARG A 76 -1.72 9.86 -1.62
N PRO A 77 -2.25 10.20 -2.82
CA PRO A 77 -3.36 9.58 -3.55
C PRO A 77 -2.91 8.83 -4.83
N ASP A 78 -1.63 8.78 -5.18
CA ASP A 78 -1.16 8.30 -6.51
C ASP A 78 -1.48 6.82 -6.81
N GLN A 79 -1.96 6.07 -5.82
CA GLN A 79 -2.11 4.61 -5.84
C GLN A 79 -3.50 4.09 -5.44
N ILE A 80 -4.50 4.95 -5.35
CA ILE A 80 -5.90 4.53 -5.13
C ILE A 80 -6.76 5.31 -6.13
N ALA A 81 -7.33 4.59 -7.10
CA ALA A 81 -8.19 5.17 -8.12
C ALA A 81 -9.65 4.87 -7.76
N LEU A 82 -10.38 5.89 -7.32
CA LEU A 82 -11.83 5.77 -7.19
C LEU A 82 -12.45 5.89 -8.57
N VAL A 83 -12.93 4.78 -9.13
CA VAL A 83 -13.68 4.81 -10.39
C VAL A 83 -15.12 5.18 -10.07
N PHE A 84 -15.43 6.47 -10.14
CA PHE A 84 -16.80 6.94 -10.02
C PHE A 84 -17.57 6.57 -11.29
N HIS A 85 -18.69 5.84 -11.17
CA HIS A 85 -19.64 5.63 -12.26
C HIS A 85 -20.42 6.91 -12.65
N ARG A 86 -19.94 8.10 -12.27
CA ARG A 86 -20.56 9.40 -12.56
C ARG A 86 -19.50 10.44 -12.91
N ARG A 87 -19.71 11.18 -14.01
CA ARG A 87 -18.86 12.29 -14.46
C ARG A 87 -18.98 13.45 -13.47
N LEU A 88 -17.92 13.76 -12.73
CA LEU A 88 -17.86 14.91 -11.83
C LEU A 88 -17.56 16.17 -12.65
N THR A 89 -18.42 17.19 -12.53
CA THR A 89 -18.22 18.52 -13.14
C THR A 89 -18.03 19.57 -12.04
N ARG A 90 -17.48 20.75 -12.40
CA ARG A 90 -17.26 21.89 -11.50
C ARG A 90 -18.54 22.37 -10.78
N CYS A 91 -19.72 21.97 -11.28
CA CYS A 91 -21.03 22.33 -10.75
C CYS A 91 -21.66 21.23 -9.87
N THR A 92 -20.92 20.19 -9.48
CA THR A 92 -21.46 19.12 -8.62
C THR A 92 -21.59 19.66 -7.18
N PRO A 93 -22.81 19.84 -6.61
CA PRO A 93 -22.99 20.49 -5.32
C PRO A 93 -22.54 19.62 -4.14
N GLY A 94 -21.89 20.22 -3.14
CA GLY A 94 -21.54 19.59 -1.85
C GLY A 94 -20.17 19.99 -1.32
N THR A 95 -20.04 20.13 0.00
CA THR A 95 -18.74 20.24 0.67
C THR A 95 -18.02 18.90 0.60
N PHE A 96 -16.86 18.85 -0.08
CA PHE A 96 -16.00 17.66 -0.14
C PHE A 96 -15.34 17.38 1.22
N ARG A 97 -16.14 16.98 2.22
CA ARG A 97 -15.61 16.14 3.29
C ARG A 97 -15.07 14.89 2.61
N THR A 98 -13.88 14.42 2.98
CA THR A 98 -13.28 13.19 2.44
C THR A 98 -14.13 11.99 2.88
N ARG A 99 -15.32 11.84 2.29
CA ARG A 99 -16.19 10.68 2.37
C ARG A 99 -15.92 9.94 1.08
N VAL A 100 -14.80 9.21 1.05
CA VAL A 100 -14.31 8.44 -0.10
C VAL A 100 -15.18 7.20 -0.39
N LEU A 101 -16.41 7.18 0.13
CA LEU A 101 -17.38 6.12 -0.07
C LEU A 101 -18.73 6.79 -0.36
N THR A 102 -18.90 7.26 -1.58
CA THR A 102 -20.22 7.62 -2.10
C THR A 102 -20.95 6.33 -2.43
N ARG A 103 -22.19 6.18 -1.96
CA ARG A 103 -23.07 5.04 -2.26
C ARG A 103 -23.19 4.89 -3.79
N GLY A 104 -22.82 3.74 -4.36
CA GLY A 104 -22.85 3.48 -5.82
C GLY A 104 -21.50 3.64 -6.56
N VAL A 105 -20.39 3.80 -5.83
CA VAL A 105 -19.03 3.78 -6.38
C VAL A 105 -18.36 2.49 -5.94
N ASP A 106 -17.84 1.71 -6.88
CA ASP A 106 -17.01 0.55 -6.54
C ASP A 106 -15.55 1.00 -6.45
N PRO A 107 -15.00 1.11 -5.22
CA PRO A 107 -13.67 1.66 -5.05
C PRO A 107 -12.64 0.66 -5.59
N THR A 108 -11.58 1.18 -6.22
CA THR A 108 -10.50 0.35 -6.76
C THR A 108 -9.17 0.80 -6.16
N LEU A 109 -8.40 -0.15 -5.65
CA LEU A 109 -7.03 0.06 -5.21
C LEU A 109 -6.10 -0.20 -6.41
N CYS A 110 -5.14 0.71 -6.67
CA CYS A 110 -4.30 0.64 -7.87
C CYS A 110 -2.84 0.96 -7.55
N CYS A 111 -1.96 -0.03 -7.46
CA CYS A 111 -0.55 0.20 -7.16
C CYS A 111 0.31 0.03 -8.40
N TYR A 112 1.36 0.83 -8.53
CA TYR A 112 2.28 0.77 -9.65
C TYR A 112 3.67 0.33 -9.21
N TYR A 113 4.26 -0.57 -9.99
CA TYR A 113 5.68 -0.93 -9.91
C TYR A 113 6.29 -0.82 -11.30
N LYS A 114 7.04 0.26 -11.54
CA LYS A 114 7.58 0.59 -12.87
C LYS A 114 6.46 0.55 -13.94
N SER A 115 6.59 -0.28 -14.99
CA SER A 115 5.59 -0.44 -16.05
C SER A 115 4.41 -1.33 -15.67
N SER A 116 4.49 -2.01 -14.52
CA SER A 116 3.49 -2.96 -14.05
C SER A 116 2.49 -2.32 -13.10
N ARG A 117 1.26 -2.82 -13.11
CA ARG A 117 0.15 -2.29 -12.30
C ARG A 117 -0.56 -3.42 -11.59
N MET A 118 -0.73 -3.27 -10.28
CA MET A 118 -1.62 -4.07 -9.46
C MET A 118 -2.96 -3.33 -9.31
N LYS A 119 -4.06 -4.05 -9.44
CA LYS A 119 -5.42 -3.54 -9.25
C LYS A 119 -6.17 -4.47 -8.32
N GLN A 120 -6.91 -3.90 -7.38
CA GLN A 120 -7.82 -4.67 -6.55
C GLN A 120 -9.19 -3.99 -6.50
N TYR A 121 -10.24 -4.76 -6.69
CA TYR A 121 -11.62 -4.26 -6.68
C TYR A 121 -12.60 -5.35 -6.25
N PHE A 122 -13.77 -4.90 -5.81
CA PHE A 122 -14.86 -5.79 -5.43
C PHE A 122 -15.71 -6.12 -6.66
N LYS A 123 -15.49 -7.30 -7.24
CA LYS A 123 -16.15 -7.78 -8.45
C LYS A 123 -17.57 -8.27 -8.16
N GLU A 124 -18.53 -7.74 -8.91
CA GLU A 124 -19.95 -8.15 -8.93
C GLU A 124 -20.60 -8.15 -7.53
N GLY A 125 -20.09 -7.34 -6.60
CA GLY A 125 -20.60 -7.31 -5.24
C GLY A 125 -20.42 -8.63 -4.48
N ARG A 126 -19.55 -9.55 -4.94
CA ARG A 126 -19.40 -10.91 -4.38
C ARG A 126 -17.97 -11.36 -4.11
N ALA A 127 -17.01 -10.85 -4.88
CA ALA A 127 -15.64 -11.34 -4.85
C ALA A 127 -14.64 -10.19 -4.76
N LEU A 128 -13.53 -10.39 -4.05
CA LEU A 128 -12.38 -9.49 -4.13
C LEU A 128 -11.45 -10.03 -5.21
N ARG A 129 -11.17 -9.22 -6.22
CA ARG A 129 -10.29 -9.58 -7.32
C ARG A 129 -9.03 -8.74 -7.26
N THR A 130 -7.88 -9.41 -7.17
CA THR A 130 -6.55 -8.81 -7.22
C THR A 130 -5.90 -9.19 -8.54
N GLU A 131 -5.45 -8.21 -9.31
CA GLU A 131 -4.87 -8.40 -10.64
C GLU A 131 -3.52 -7.71 -10.73
N THR A 132 -2.48 -8.46 -11.09
CA THR A 132 -1.17 -7.90 -11.45
C THR A 132 -1.01 -7.97 -12.95
N VAL A 133 -0.86 -6.80 -13.57
CA VAL A 133 -0.57 -6.62 -14.99
C VAL A 133 0.91 -6.30 -15.16
N ILE A 134 1.65 -7.20 -15.80
CA ILE A 134 3.07 -7.05 -16.15
C ILE A 134 3.17 -6.58 -17.60
N SER A 135 3.44 -5.29 -17.80
CA SER A 135 3.56 -4.68 -19.13
C SER A 135 4.98 -4.80 -19.72
N ASP A 136 6.00 -4.97 -18.87
CA ASP A 136 7.37 -5.24 -19.31
C ASP A 136 8.01 -6.32 -18.44
N THR A 137 8.38 -7.45 -19.04
CA THR A 137 8.99 -8.59 -18.35
C THR A 137 10.40 -8.25 -17.84
N HIS A 138 11.11 -7.32 -18.50
CA HIS A 138 12.48 -6.94 -18.12
C HIS A 138 12.53 -6.19 -16.80
N ASP A 139 11.41 -5.63 -16.34
CA ASP A 139 11.33 -5.00 -15.02
C ASP A 139 11.66 -5.97 -13.87
N PHE A 140 11.48 -7.26 -14.15
CA PHE A 140 11.74 -8.38 -13.27
C PHE A 140 12.99 -9.19 -13.68
N GLY A 141 13.70 -8.78 -14.74
CA GLY A 141 14.84 -9.52 -15.29
C GLY A 141 14.45 -10.79 -16.04
N ILE A 142 13.22 -10.87 -16.54
CA ILE A 142 12.67 -12.03 -17.26
C ILE A 142 12.60 -11.68 -18.75
N GLY A 143 13.01 -12.61 -19.62
CA GLY A 143 12.90 -12.44 -21.07
C GLY A 143 11.44 -12.42 -21.54
N ARG A 144 11.19 -11.87 -22.74
CA ARG A 144 9.83 -11.77 -23.29
C ARG A 144 9.35 -13.03 -24.01
N ARG A 145 10.26 -13.91 -24.45
CA ARG A 145 9.92 -15.10 -25.25
C ARG A 145 8.88 -15.97 -24.54
N VAL A 146 7.87 -16.44 -25.27
CA VAL A 146 6.87 -17.39 -24.75
C VAL A 146 7.52 -18.78 -24.66
N CYS A 147 8.13 -19.05 -23.50
CA CYS A 147 8.69 -20.34 -23.13
C CYS A 147 8.29 -20.71 -21.70
N ALA A 148 8.48 -21.97 -21.31
CA ALA A 148 8.15 -22.46 -19.97
C ALA A 148 8.87 -21.65 -18.87
N LEU A 149 10.17 -21.39 -19.04
CA LEU A 149 10.95 -20.61 -18.08
C LEU A 149 10.35 -19.23 -17.81
N ASN A 150 10.11 -18.44 -18.87
CA ASN A 150 9.56 -17.09 -18.71
C ASN A 150 8.10 -17.12 -18.21
N TRP A 151 7.29 -18.08 -18.68
CA TRP A 151 5.91 -18.24 -18.23
C TRP A 151 5.82 -18.45 -16.72
N TYR A 152 6.54 -19.43 -16.19
CA TYR A 152 6.50 -19.73 -14.76
C TYR A 152 7.13 -18.63 -13.92
N ALA A 153 8.18 -17.98 -14.40
CA ALA A 153 8.78 -16.84 -13.71
C ALA A 153 7.81 -15.65 -13.63
N LEU A 154 7.12 -15.29 -14.73
CA LEU A 154 6.13 -14.20 -14.73
C LEU A 154 4.90 -14.54 -13.88
N ARG A 155 4.44 -15.79 -13.95
CA ARG A 155 3.34 -16.29 -13.11
C ARG A 155 3.70 -16.16 -11.63
N ALA A 156 4.88 -16.63 -11.23
CA ALA A 156 5.35 -16.52 -9.84
C ALA A 156 5.45 -15.07 -9.37
N VAL A 157 5.91 -14.15 -10.23
CA VAL A 157 5.92 -12.71 -9.93
C VAL A 157 4.50 -12.20 -9.67
N GLY A 158 3.55 -12.48 -10.56
CA GLY A 158 2.17 -12.01 -10.41
C GLY A 158 1.45 -12.63 -9.21
N GLU A 159 1.63 -13.92 -8.95
CA GLU A 159 1.05 -14.60 -7.78
C GLU A 159 1.65 -14.09 -6.47
N SER A 160 2.98 -13.88 -6.44
CA SER A 160 3.63 -13.28 -5.27
C SER A 160 3.15 -11.85 -5.04
N ALA A 161 3.02 -11.04 -6.10
CA ALA A 161 2.56 -9.67 -6.00
C ALA A 161 1.13 -9.58 -5.45
N ASN A 162 0.21 -10.40 -5.99
CA ASN A 162 -1.17 -10.48 -5.51
C ASN A 162 -1.22 -10.90 -4.03
N ARG A 163 -0.46 -11.93 -3.65
CA ARG A 163 -0.39 -12.43 -2.27
C ARG A 163 0.17 -11.38 -1.31
N CYS A 164 1.27 -10.72 -1.67
CA CYS A 164 1.87 -9.69 -0.83
C CYS A 164 0.93 -8.50 -0.59
N LEU A 165 0.05 -8.17 -1.53
CA LEU A 165 -1.00 -7.16 -1.31
C LEU A 165 -2.01 -7.64 -0.26
N CYS A 166 -2.59 -8.82 -0.45
CA CYS A 166 -3.54 -9.39 0.50
C CYS A 166 -2.93 -9.53 1.91
N ASP A 167 -1.69 -10.00 2.00
CA ASP A 167 -0.96 -10.15 3.28
C ASP A 167 -0.74 -8.81 3.96
N ALA A 168 -0.44 -7.76 3.19
CA ALA A 168 -0.28 -6.41 3.71
C ALA A 168 -1.61 -5.87 4.26
N GLU A 169 -2.69 -6.02 3.50
CA GLU A 169 -4.04 -5.59 3.91
C GLU A 169 -4.51 -6.35 5.16
N ALA A 170 -4.26 -7.65 5.22
CA ALA A 170 -4.53 -8.46 6.40
C ALA A 170 -3.71 -8.01 7.62
N ALA A 171 -2.43 -7.66 7.42
CA ALA A 171 -1.56 -7.15 8.48
C ALA A 171 -1.98 -5.75 8.97
N ASP A 172 -2.48 -4.90 8.07
CA ASP A 172 -2.94 -3.55 8.40
C ASP A 172 -4.29 -3.56 9.15
N ALA A 173 -5.03 -4.68 9.04
CA ALA A 173 -6.25 -4.98 9.80
C ALA A 173 -5.99 -5.68 11.14
N GLN A 174 -4.75 -6.10 11.44
CA GLN A 174 -4.41 -6.70 12.73
C GLN A 174 -4.51 -5.68 13.87
N PRO A 175 -4.75 -6.12 15.11
CA PRO A 175 -4.65 -5.26 16.28
C PRO A 175 -3.30 -4.55 16.34
N ALA A 176 -3.33 -3.33 16.86
CA ALA A 176 -2.12 -2.57 17.16
C ALA A 176 -1.15 -3.40 18.01
N PRO A 177 0.17 -3.23 17.83
CA PRO A 177 1.14 -3.85 18.72
C PRO A 177 0.91 -3.40 20.16
N ASP A 178 1.26 -4.27 21.11
CA ASP A 178 1.12 -4.00 22.55
C ASP A 178 1.99 -2.83 23.03
N VAL A 179 1.69 -2.35 24.24
CA VAL A 179 2.41 -1.23 24.86
C VAL A 179 3.90 -1.55 25.03
N ALA A 180 4.26 -2.81 25.36
CA ALA A 180 5.65 -3.23 25.48
C ALA A 180 6.41 -3.07 24.16
N THR A 181 5.81 -3.46 23.03
CA THR A 181 6.36 -3.27 21.70
C THR A 181 6.46 -1.78 21.37
N PHE A 182 5.44 -0.99 21.69
CA PHE A 182 5.47 0.47 21.51
C PHE A 182 6.64 1.12 22.28
N CYS A 183 6.82 0.79 23.56
CA CYS A 183 7.93 1.26 24.38
C CYS A 183 9.28 0.85 23.78
N ARG A 184 9.44 -0.42 23.40
CA ARG A 184 10.68 -0.93 22.80
C ARG A 184 11.07 -0.22 21.50
N VAL A 185 10.09 0.12 20.65
CA VAL A 185 10.40 0.83 19.39
C VAL A 185 10.70 2.31 19.63
N THR A 186 10.04 2.93 20.61
CA THR A 186 10.22 4.36 20.94
C THR A 186 11.45 4.65 21.79
N GLN A 187 11.98 3.67 22.51
CA GLN A 187 13.18 3.79 23.34
C GLN A 187 14.46 3.34 22.61
N PRO A 188 15.65 3.86 22.99
CA PRO A 188 16.92 3.31 22.56
C PRO A 188 17.05 1.82 22.88
N SER A 189 17.69 1.06 22.00
CA SER A 189 17.89 -0.38 22.19
C SER A 189 19.23 -0.82 21.60
N THR A 190 19.78 -1.92 22.10
CA THR A 190 20.96 -2.58 21.56
C THR A 190 20.56 -3.97 21.06
N THR A 191 21.01 -4.36 19.87
CA THR A 191 20.75 -5.72 19.36
C THR A 191 21.58 -6.75 20.13
N ASP A 192 21.25 -8.03 19.99
CA ASP A 192 22.02 -9.14 20.58
C ASP A 192 23.51 -9.08 20.18
N ASP A 193 23.79 -8.64 18.94
CA ASP A 193 25.15 -8.41 18.42
C ASP A 193 25.83 -7.12 18.97
N GLY A 194 25.28 -6.47 20.00
CA GLY A 194 25.85 -5.25 20.59
C GLY A 194 25.64 -3.96 19.79
N LEU A 195 24.83 -3.96 18.73
CA LEU A 195 24.64 -2.78 17.86
C LEU A 195 23.56 -1.84 18.38
N TYR A 196 23.93 -0.59 18.66
CA TYR A 196 22.99 0.43 19.12
C TYR A 196 21.98 0.89 18.05
N ALA A 197 20.73 1.12 18.46
CA ALA A 197 19.67 1.74 17.66
C ALA A 197 18.87 2.77 18.48
N ALA A 198 18.86 4.01 18.00
CA ALA A 198 18.07 5.07 18.63
C ALA A 198 16.56 4.78 18.57
N GLY A 199 15.83 5.17 19.62
CA GLY A 199 14.38 4.98 19.74
C GLY A 199 13.57 5.87 18.82
N LEU A 200 12.58 5.32 18.11
CA LEU A 200 11.71 6.03 17.16
C LEU A 200 10.75 6.94 17.90
N ARG A 201 11.04 8.24 17.95
CA ARG A 201 10.20 9.20 18.67
C ARG A 201 8.84 9.30 17.98
N PHE A 202 7.80 8.87 18.69
CA PHE A 202 6.43 8.98 18.22
C PHE A 202 6.04 10.46 18.09
N GLY A 203 5.41 10.82 16.96
CA GLY A 203 5.06 12.21 16.63
C GLY A 203 6.20 13.05 16.04
N GLU A 204 7.45 12.57 16.01
CA GLU A 204 8.54 13.27 15.32
C GLU A 204 8.30 13.27 13.81
N ALA A 205 8.18 14.44 13.18
CA ALA A 205 7.80 14.60 11.78
C ALA A 205 8.57 13.66 10.83
N ARG A 206 9.90 13.58 10.94
CA ARG A 206 10.72 12.69 10.10
C ARG A 206 10.38 11.21 10.30
N VAL A 207 10.20 10.76 11.54
CA VAL A 207 9.83 9.37 11.84
C VAL A 207 8.45 9.06 11.23
N MET A 208 7.49 9.97 11.42
CA MET A 208 6.14 9.82 10.88
C MET A 208 6.15 9.74 9.35
N THR A 209 6.85 10.64 8.67
CA THR A 209 6.94 10.64 7.21
C THR A 209 7.69 9.43 6.66
N VAL A 210 8.75 8.97 7.33
CA VAL A 210 9.48 7.74 6.93
C VAL A 210 8.58 6.52 7.08
N LEU A 211 7.86 6.37 8.20
CA LEU A 211 6.94 5.24 8.39
C LEU A 211 5.77 5.29 7.41
N ALA A 212 5.23 6.46 7.11
CA ALA A 212 4.22 6.66 6.06
C ALA A 212 4.73 6.23 4.68
N ALA A 213 5.95 6.63 4.32
CA ALA A 213 6.57 6.22 3.05
C ALA A 213 6.73 4.70 2.95
N LEU A 214 7.06 4.02 4.04
CA LEU A 214 7.32 2.58 4.06
C LEU A 214 6.07 1.72 3.87
N VAL A 215 4.91 2.16 4.37
CA VAL A 215 3.65 1.40 4.30
C VAL A 215 3.10 1.32 2.86
N GLY A 216 3.53 2.23 1.98
CA GLY A 216 3.08 2.31 0.59
C GLY A 216 3.20 0.99 -0.19
N PHE A 217 2.10 0.57 -0.81
CA PHE A 217 1.99 -0.73 -1.49
C PHE A 217 2.95 -0.94 -2.68
N CYS A 218 3.46 0.14 -3.28
CA CYS A 218 4.52 0.04 -4.31
C CYS A 218 5.79 -0.70 -3.84
N HIS A 219 5.97 -0.87 -2.54
CA HIS A 219 7.09 -1.58 -1.93
C HIS A 219 6.86 -3.07 -1.72
N LEU A 220 5.65 -3.58 -1.92
CA LEU A 220 5.34 -4.99 -1.67
C LEU A 220 6.04 -5.94 -2.65
N VAL A 221 6.11 -5.56 -3.93
CA VAL A 221 6.55 -6.47 -5.00
C VAL A 221 8.05 -6.81 -4.94
N ARG A 222 8.92 -5.81 -4.73
CA ARG A 222 10.39 -6.01 -4.67
C ARG A 222 11.06 -5.25 -3.52
N GLY A 223 10.30 -4.82 -2.52
CA GLY A 223 10.84 -3.94 -1.49
C GLY A 223 11.24 -2.57 -2.05
N PHE A 224 12.01 -1.86 -1.23
CA PHE A 224 12.48 -0.50 -1.51
C PHE A 224 14.00 -0.38 -1.39
N ARG A 225 14.56 0.58 -2.13
CA ARG A 225 15.95 1.04 -2.03
C ARG A 225 15.98 2.39 -1.31
N ASN A 226 17.16 2.76 -0.82
CA ASN A 226 17.40 4.07 -0.21
C ASN A 226 16.85 5.23 -1.07
N ARG A 227 17.23 5.30 -2.35
CA ARG A 227 16.77 6.34 -3.27
C ARG A 227 15.24 6.42 -3.38
N GLN A 228 14.56 5.28 -3.39
CA GLN A 228 13.10 5.23 -3.48
C GLN A 228 12.44 5.77 -2.21
N ILE A 229 13.02 5.48 -1.04
CA ILE A 229 12.55 6.08 0.22
C ILE A 229 12.83 7.58 0.25
N VAL A 230 13.97 8.03 -0.26
CA VAL A 230 14.27 9.47 -0.35
C VAL A 230 13.23 10.20 -1.21
N GLU A 231 12.95 9.67 -2.41
CA GLU A 231 11.94 10.20 -3.32
C GLU A 231 10.55 10.24 -2.66
N ARG A 232 10.14 9.15 -1.99
CA ARG A 232 8.84 9.06 -1.32
C ARG A 232 8.70 9.98 -0.11
N VAL A 233 9.70 10.05 0.75
CA VAL A 233 9.68 10.92 1.94
C VAL A 233 9.63 12.39 1.53
N ARG A 234 10.35 12.77 0.46
CA ARG A 234 10.28 14.14 -0.11
C ARG A 234 8.92 14.45 -0.73
N ALA A 235 8.26 13.47 -1.34
CA ALA A 235 6.92 13.66 -1.86
C ALA A 235 5.86 13.83 -0.74
N LEU A 236 6.08 13.18 0.41
CA LEU A 236 5.14 13.20 1.55
C LEU A 236 5.40 14.34 2.54
N GLY A 237 6.57 14.98 2.53
CA GLY A 237 6.96 16.01 3.50
C GLY A 237 7.75 17.15 2.89
N ALA A 238 7.61 18.36 3.46
CA ALA A 238 8.22 19.59 2.95
C ALA A 238 9.70 19.80 3.34
N ALA A 239 10.27 18.95 4.21
CA ALA A 239 11.62 19.13 4.74
C ALA A 239 12.70 18.43 3.88
N PRO A 240 13.95 18.92 3.87
CA PRO A 240 15.04 18.28 3.14
C PRO A 240 15.36 16.91 3.76
N TYR A 241 15.06 15.86 2.99
CA TYR A 241 15.42 14.48 3.33
C TYR A 241 16.51 13.97 2.38
N THR A 242 17.62 13.46 2.92
CA THR A 242 18.84 13.13 2.16
C THR A 242 19.12 11.63 2.14
N THR A 243 19.94 11.19 1.19
CA THR A 243 20.45 9.80 1.10
C THR A 243 21.15 9.35 2.38
N ARG A 244 21.92 10.25 3.03
CA ARG A 244 22.62 9.96 4.30
C ARG A 244 21.63 9.73 5.44
N GLN A 245 20.59 10.58 5.52
CA GLN A 245 19.49 10.43 6.46
C GLN A 245 18.74 9.12 6.24
N ALA A 246 18.43 8.77 4.99
CA ALA A 246 17.81 7.49 4.65
C ALA A 246 18.69 6.30 5.04
N THR A 247 20.01 6.36 4.84
CA THR A 247 20.92 5.28 5.28
C THR A 247 20.87 5.11 6.79
N TYR A 248 20.87 6.21 7.54
CA TYR A 248 20.73 6.18 8.99
C TYR A 248 19.40 5.57 9.43
N ASP A 249 18.28 6.02 8.85
CA ASP A 249 16.94 5.54 9.21
C ASP A 249 16.76 4.07 8.86
N LEU A 250 17.18 3.64 7.66
CA LEU A 250 17.12 2.23 7.26
C LEU A 250 17.95 1.33 8.18
N ARG A 251 19.15 1.79 8.57
CA ARG A 251 19.99 1.06 9.53
C ARG A 251 19.32 0.94 10.89
N ARG A 252 18.74 2.04 11.40
CA ARG A 252 18.00 2.10 12.66
C ARG A 252 16.78 1.18 12.65
N LEU A 253 15.97 1.25 11.59
CA LEU A 253 14.80 0.40 11.39
C LEU A 253 15.17 -1.09 11.30
N LYS A 254 16.26 -1.41 10.60
CA LYS A 254 16.77 -2.79 10.48
C LYS A 254 17.18 -3.33 11.86
N ARG A 255 17.94 -2.55 12.63
CA ARG A 255 18.37 -2.94 13.99
C ARG A 255 17.19 -3.12 14.95
N LYS A 256 16.09 -2.38 14.75
CA LYS A 256 14.83 -2.57 15.50
C LYS A 256 13.94 -3.70 14.97
N GLY A 257 14.41 -4.48 13.98
CA GLY A 257 13.63 -5.60 13.41
C GLY A 257 12.39 -5.19 12.61
N LEU A 258 12.25 -3.91 12.27
CA LEU A 258 11.09 -3.39 11.53
C LEU A 258 11.23 -3.58 10.03
N ILE A 259 12.46 -3.68 9.54
CA ILE A 259 12.75 -4.00 8.14
C ILE A 259 13.83 -5.07 8.06
N VAL A 260 13.80 -5.84 6.98
CA VAL A 260 14.85 -6.81 6.62
C VAL A 260 15.52 -6.41 5.32
N LYS A 261 16.82 -6.65 5.20
CA LYS A 261 17.57 -6.47 3.95
C LYS A 261 17.46 -7.77 3.15
N LEU A 262 17.08 -7.67 1.88
CA LEU A 262 17.02 -8.82 0.98
C LEU A 262 18.42 -9.24 0.56
N ALA A 263 18.71 -10.54 0.69
CA ALA A 263 20.00 -11.13 0.37
C ALA A 263 20.45 -10.76 -1.06
N HIS A 264 21.76 -10.54 -1.23
CA HIS A 264 22.38 -10.17 -2.52
C HIS A 264 21.81 -8.92 -3.20
N THR A 265 21.09 -8.06 -2.48
CA THR A 265 20.56 -6.80 -3.04
C THR A 265 20.72 -5.62 -2.08
N HIS A 266 20.53 -4.41 -2.62
CA HIS A 266 20.38 -3.18 -1.82
C HIS A 266 18.91 -2.87 -1.50
N ARG A 267 18.06 -3.91 -1.43
CA ARG A 267 16.62 -3.77 -1.20
C ARG A 267 16.27 -4.16 0.22
N TYR A 268 15.24 -3.53 0.73
CA TYR A 268 14.67 -3.77 2.05
C TYR A 268 13.18 -4.05 1.93
N GLN A 269 12.63 -4.82 2.88
CA GLN A 269 11.20 -5.05 3.03
C GLN A 269 10.78 -4.80 4.47
N LEU A 270 9.54 -4.34 4.66
CA LEU A 270 8.92 -4.28 5.98
C LEU A 270 8.71 -5.70 6.52
N THR A 271 8.98 -5.89 7.81
CA THR A 271 8.54 -7.10 8.53
C THR A 271 7.07 -6.96 8.92
N SER A 272 6.43 -8.06 9.32
CA SER A 272 5.07 -8.02 9.89
C SER A 272 4.97 -7.10 11.10
N LEU A 273 5.98 -7.14 11.98
CA LEU A 273 6.13 -6.22 13.11
C LEU A 273 6.30 -4.77 12.62
N GLY A 274 7.20 -4.54 11.67
CA GLY A 274 7.45 -3.22 11.10
C GLY A 274 6.20 -2.58 10.50
N ARG A 275 5.39 -3.35 9.77
CA ARG A 275 4.12 -2.90 9.20
C ARG A 275 3.14 -2.50 10.30
N ARG A 276 2.91 -3.36 11.31
CA ARG A 276 2.03 -3.05 12.44
C ARG A 276 2.46 -1.79 13.19
N VAL A 277 3.77 -1.61 13.43
CA VAL A 277 4.32 -0.41 14.08
C VAL A 277 4.14 0.82 13.19
N ALA A 278 4.47 0.73 11.91
CA ALA A 278 4.34 1.85 10.98
C ALA A 278 2.88 2.31 10.87
N VAL A 279 1.95 1.36 10.75
CA VAL A 279 0.50 1.60 10.71
C VAL A 279 0.00 2.21 12.02
N LEU A 280 0.41 1.68 13.19
CA LEU A 280 0.05 2.26 14.49
C LEU A 280 0.48 3.73 14.54
N PHE A 281 1.73 4.01 14.18
CA PHE A 281 2.26 5.36 14.24
C PHE A 281 1.45 6.28 13.33
N THR A 282 1.39 5.95 12.04
CA THR A 282 0.78 6.82 11.02
C THR A 282 -0.72 6.98 11.21
N LYS A 283 -1.46 5.91 11.52
CA LYS A 283 -2.90 6.00 11.80
C LYS A 283 -3.18 6.80 13.07
N THR A 284 -2.51 6.52 14.18
CA THR A 284 -2.78 7.20 15.46
C THR A 284 -2.46 8.68 15.37
N TYR A 285 -1.29 9.03 14.81
CA TYR A 285 -0.90 10.42 14.65
C TYR A 285 -1.78 11.15 13.64
N GLY A 286 -1.96 10.57 12.44
CA GLY A 286 -2.66 11.23 11.33
C GLY A 286 -4.17 11.29 11.48
N ARG A 287 -4.79 10.38 12.25
CA ARG A 287 -6.26 10.31 12.39
C ARG A 287 -6.78 10.76 13.74
N VAL A 288 -6.02 10.51 14.80
CA VAL A 288 -6.48 10.79 16.17
C VAL A 288 -5.80 12.04 16.70
N LEU A 289 -4.48 12.04 16.80
CA LEU A 289 -3.77 13.11 17.48
C LEU A 289 -3.73 14.41 16.69
N ALA A 290 -3.21 14.42 15.46
CA ALA A 290 -3.08 15.66 14.69
C ALA A 290 -4.44 16.31 14.39
N PRO A 291 -5.47 15.57 13.91
CA PRO A 291 -6.80 16.16 13.70
C PRO A 291 -7.49 16.53 15.01
N GLY A 292 -7.36 15.69 16.06
CA GLY A 292 -7.94 15.96 17.37
C GLY A 292 -7.39 17.24 17.98
N LEU A 293 -6.07 17.39 18.02
CA LEU A 293 -5.41 18.60 18.50
C LEU A 293 -5.72 19.82 17.63
N SER A 294 -5.80 19.65 16.30
CA SER A 294 -6.20 20.72 15.40
C SER A 294 -7.64 21.18 15.66
N ALA A 295 -8.54 20.26 16.01
CA ALA A 295 -9.93 20.58 16.39
C ALA A 295 -10.04 21.26 17.78
N LEU A 296 -8.95 21.23 18.56
CA LEU A 296 -8.81 21.92 19.85
C LEU A 296 -8.05 23.25 19.73
N ASP A 297 -7.59 23.65 18.54
CA ASP A 297 -6.84 24.90 18.36
C ASP A 297 -7.70 26.11 18.74
N LEU A 298 -7.17 26.91 19.67
CA LEU A 298 -7.82 28.11 20.21
C LEU A 298 -8.07 29.19 19.16
N ARG A 299 -7.33 29.14 18.05
CA ARG A 299 -7.43 30.09 16.93
C ARG A 299 -8.55 29.72 15.95
N LEU A 300 -9.27 28.63 16.19
CA LEU A 300 -10.43 28.28 15.38
C LEU A 300 -11.57 29.29 15.62
N PRO A 301 -12.26 29.73 14.56
CA PRO A 301 -13.46 30.57 14.69
C PRO A 301 -14.50 29.97 15.64
N GLU A 302 -15.16 30.81 16.45
CA GLU A 302 -16.11 30.37 17.50
C GLU A 302 -17.28 29.54 16.94
N ASP A 303 -17.72 29.81 15.72
CA ASP A 303 -18.78 29.06 15.04
C ASP A 303 -18.34 27.64 14.66
N VAL A 304 -17.05 27.42 14.43
CA VAL A 304 -16.44 26.10 14.17
C VAL A 304 -16.23 25.36 15.49
N THR A 305 -15.74 26.07 16.51
CA THR A 305 -15.43 25.55 17.85
C THR A 305 -16.69 25.06 18.57
N SER A 306 -17.77 25.85 18.57
CA SER A 306 -19.06 25.52 19.22
C SER A 306 -19.77 24.32 18.60
N ARG A 307 -19.45 23.97 17.35
CA ARG A 307 -20.02 22.82 16.63
C ARG A 307 -19.22 21.53 16.79
N SER A 308 -18.07 21.57 17.46
CA SER A 308 -17.20 20.42 17.68
C SER A 308 -17.48 19.81 19.05
N PRO A 309 -18.16 18.64 19.14
CA PRO A 309 -18.43 18.00 20.43
C PRO A 309 -17.16 17.71 21.23
N LEU A 310 -16.06 17.39 20.53
CA LEU A 310 -14.75 17.17 21.13
C LEU A 310 -14.22 18.44 21.80
N ASN A 311 -14.35 19.59 21.14
CA ASN A 311 -13.90 20.86 21.69
C ASN A 311 -14.73 21.26 22.92
N THR A 312 -16.05 21.18 22.81
CA THR A 312 -16.96 21.48 23.93
C THR A 312 -16.68 20.61 25.15
N ALA A 313 -16.49 19.30 24.95
CA ALA A 313 -16.15 18.38 26.03
C ALA A 313 -14.79 18.70 26.66
N TRP A 314 -13.77 18.98 25.84
CA TRP A 314 -12.42 19.34 26.31
C TRP A 314 -12.43 20.63 27.14
N ARG A 315 -13.12 21.67 26.69
CA ARG A 315 -13.27 22.93 27.45
C ARG A 315 -13.99 22.77 28.77
N THR A 316 -14.98 21.88 28.79
CA THR A 316 -15.69 21.55 30.02
C THR A 316 -14.76 20.85 31.00
N PHE A 317 -13.95 19.90 30.52
CA PHE A 317 -12.93 19.23 31.32
C PHE A 317 -11.88 20.20 31.87
N GLU A 318 -11.32 21.08 31.03
CA GLU A 318 -10.33 22.10 31.46
C GLU A 318 -10.90 22.95 32.61
N ARG A 319 -12.12 23.47 32.45
CA ARG A 319 -12.77 24.29 33.48
C ARG A 319 -12.95 23.55 34.80
N VAL A 320 -13.45 22.32 34.76
CA VAL A 320 -13.67 21.50 35.97
C VAL A 320 -12.34 21.15 36.64
N LEU A 321 -11.29 20.88 35.86
CA LEU A 321 -9.96 20.60 36.39
C LEU A 321 -9.35 21.83 37.06
N ASP A 322 -9.48 23.01 36.45
CA ASP A 322 -9.00 24.27 37.01
C ASP A 322 -9.73 24.60 38.33
N ASP A 323 -11.06 24.43 38.36
CA ASP A 323 -11.87 24.61 39.57
C ASP A 323 -11.41 23.67 40.70
N TYR A 324 -11.12 22.40 40.37
CA TYR A 324 -10.60 21.42 41.32
C TYR A 324 -9.22 21.81 41.86
N ILE A 325 -8.29 22.23 40.99
CA ILE A 325 -6.95 22.65 41.39
C ILE A 325 -7.01 23.89 42.29
N GLN A 326 -7.83 24.88 41.95
CA GLN A 326 -8.02 26.09 42.76
C GLN A 326 -8.61 25.76 44.14
N ALA A 327 -9.61 24.88 44.20
CA ALA A 327 -10.19 24.46 45.47
C ALA A 327 -9.16 23.74 46.38
N GLN A 328 -8.25 22.94 45.82
CA GLN A 328 -7.19 22.26 46.58
C GLN A 328 -6.06 23.19 47.02
N LEU A 329 -5.71 24.20 46.20
CA LEU A 329 -4.68 25.19 46.55
C LEU A 329 -5.14 26.20 47.61
N ILE A 330 -6.44 26.45 47.74
CA ILE A 330 -7.01 27.31 48.80
C ILE A 330 -7.12 26.55 50.14
N ALA A 331 -7.13 25.22 50.11
CA ALA A 331 -7.24 24.37 51.29
C ALA A 331 -5.88 23.96 51.92
N ALA A 332 -4.76 24.38 51.33
CA ALA A 332 -3.39 24.12 51.79
C ALA A 332 -2.74 25.38 52.37
#